data_AF-A0A395N319-F1
#
_entry.id   AF-A0A395N319-F1
#
_cell.length_a   1.000
_cell.length_b   1.000
_cell.length_c   1.000
_cell.angle_alpha   90.00
_cell.angle_beta   90.00
_cell.angle_gamma   90.00
#
_symmetry.space_group_name_H-M   'P 1'
#
loop_
_entity.id
_entity.type
_entity.pdbx_description
1 polymer ?
#
loop_
_entity_poly.entity_id
_entity_poly.type
_entity_poly.pdbx_seq_one_letter_code
_entity_poly.pdbx_strand_id
1 'polypeptide(L)'
;MPRNFQFVTVSNPAEPVPQHVRSLTHSHAVRQRHAKARRLRMQKHQEDMSRNAESTSLNRVLGYSRDPFAALPKQLLSHENFLLDHYIRVVVPQKVNICRLFKQMNYHEEQAMRDWVGLAITDSDLLCSSILLGACRHILTSNPNSGLMQAALQYKYNGLKALRHAVSGASPTLSAVTIANACAMALDEVNFGEATVARQHIQGVFAIIDAAGGSQCLNGTGVVQTIVSVHFAKPCNFLFSLEHSEDHFYSFGFAITMSRPATAIPAGSWVLVTGATGFVASHVTRQLLQRGYKVRGTVRDQSKAQWLIDDHFKSYAESGSYELVTVSDISAAGAFDEAAKGVSAVAHIASILDFDPNPNNVVPQTVAGVTSILESASNESSVTRFVFTSSMAAAVYPMSEQDGVIDRSSWNEFAVKAAWAPPPYEALRAMLVYAASKVAAEQALWKYVKDNKPRFVTNVVSPSGILGEPLHERHATAYGNWIYALFTKNMGMIDAFQTYVAIIHVAAILDPEVKDARLQTWGHKAHCNDFLPILRELRPQKKFIPDYPEAFYLKFSTDQSESAALLEKWAGQDGLKPLKQIIIEAINHPYWKAE
;
A
#
# COMPACT_ATOMS: atom_id res chain seq x y z
N MET A 1 61.44 -12.62 11.03
CA MET A 1 61.81 -14.05 11.15
C MET A 1 62.54 -14.47 9.88
N PRO A 2 63.66 -15.20 9.96
CA PRO A 2 64.46 -15.55 8.79
C PRO A 2 63.73 -16.59 7.93
N ARG A 3 63.76 -16.43 6.61
CA ARG A 3 63.25 -17.42 5.65
C ARG A 3 64.29 -18.53 5.52
N ASN A 4 64.01 -19.70 6.11
CA ASN A 4 64.76 -20.92 5.82
C ASN A 4 64.46 -21.34 4.37
N PHE A 5 65.48 -21.27 3.50
CA PHE A 5 65.46 -21.92 2.20
C PHE A 5 65.95 -23.36 2.37
N GLN A 6 65.08 -24.34 2.15
CA GLN A 6 65.48 -25.73 1.97
C GLN A 6 65.85 -25.96 0.50
N PHE A 7 67.13 -26.25 0.25
CA PHE A 7 67.57 -26.83 -1.02
C PHE A 7 67.33 -28.33 -0.98
N VAL A 8 66.59 -28.85 -1.96
CA VAL A 8 66.48 -30.29 -2.21
C VAL A 8 67.49 -30.66 -3.27
N THR A 9 68.56 -31.35 -2.86
CA THR A 9 69.52 -31.94 -3.79
C THR A 9 68.88 -33.17 -4.42
N VAL A 10 68.69 -33.18 -5.73
CA VAL A 10 68.22 -34.36 -6.46
C VAL A 10 69.43 -35.11 -6.98
N SER A 11 69.72 -36.26 -6.38
CA SER A 11 70.71 -37.21 -6.88
C SER A 11 70.10 -37.96 -8.07
N ASN A 12 70.80 -37.95 -9.21
CA ASN A 12 70.54 -38.72 -10.44
C ASN A 12 69.38 -38.26 -11.38
N PRO A 13 69.67 -37.59 -12.52
CA PRO A 13 68.65 -37.07 -13.43
C PRO A 13 68.12 -38.07 -14.50
N ALA A 14 68.48 -39.36 -14.44
CA ALA A 14 68.21 -40.31 -15.52
C ALA A 14 67.11 -41.37 -15.23
N GLU A 15 66.50 -41.40 -14.05
CA GLU A 15 65.40 -42.34 -13.74
C GLU A 15 64.01 -41.68 -13.78
N PRO A 16 62.96 -42.42 -14.18
CA PRO A 16 61.60 -41.88 -14.23
C PRO A 16 61.08 -41.57 -12.82
N VAL A 17 60.81 -40.28 -12.59
CA VAL A 17 60.31 -39.71 -11.33
C VAL A 17 59.10 -40.50 -10.75
N PRO A 18 59.15 -40.94 -9.47
CA PRO A 18 58.07 -41.70 -8.84
C PRO A 18 56.71 -41.00 -8.88
N GLN A 19 55.61 -41.75 -9.04
CA GLN A 19 54.24 -41.24 -9.17
C GLN A 19 53.82 -40.29 -8.02
N HIS A 20 54.27 -40.57 -6.80
CA HIS A 20 54.07 -39.70 -5.63
C HIS A 20 54.71 -38.32 -5.79
N VAL A 21 55.92 -38.25 -6.36
CA VAL A 21 56.65 -37.00 -6.61
C VAL A 21 55.99 -36.22 -7.76
N ARG A 22 55.49 -36.91 -8.80
CA ARG A 22 54.68 -36.31 -9.89
C ARG A 22 53.36 -35.72 -9.37
N SER A 23 52.67 -36.42 -8.46
CA SER A 23 51.46 -35.93 -7.79
C SER A 23 51.75 -34.67 -6.95
N LEU A 24 52.87 -34.65 -6.23
CA LEU A 24 53.32 -33.48 -5.46
C LEU A 24 53.74 -32.30 -6.34
N THR A 25 54.46 -32.54 -7.45
CA THR A 25 54.81 -31.48 -8.40
C THR A 25 53.59 -30.97 -9.16
N HIS A 26 52.64 -31.84 -9.53
CA HIS A 26 51.38 -31.42 -10.13
C HIS A 26 50.53 -30.62 -9.13
N SER A 27 50.43 -31.06 -7.89
CA SER A 27 49.72 -30.34 -6.83
C SER A 27 50.41 -29.02 -6.46
N HIS A 28 51.74 -28.96 -6.51
CA HIS A 28 52.50 -27.72 -6.31
C HIS A 28 52.40 -26.78 -7.51
N ALA A 29 52.39 -27.29 -8.74
CA ALA A 29 52.19 -26.52 -9.97
C ALA A 29 50.75 -25.99 -10.09
N VAL A 30 49.76 -26.78 -9.68
CA VAL A 30 48.35 -26.35 -9.56
C VAL A 30 48.22 -25.31 -8.46
N ARG A 31 48.85 -25.51 -7.30
CA ARG A 31 48.87 -24.49 -6.22
C ARG A 31 49.59 -23.21 -6.64
N GLN A 32 50.67 -23.30 -7.43
CA GLN A 32 51.34 -22.13 -7.99
C GLN A 32 50.53 -21.44 -9.08
N ARG A 33 49.83 -22.18 -9.95
CA ARG A 33 48.86 -21.60 -10.92
C ARG A 33 47.70 -20.94 -10.20
N HIS A 34 47.17 -21.55 -9.15
CA HIS A 34 46.07 -21.00 -8.36
C HIS A 34 46.54 -19.78 -7.55
N ALA A 35 47.76 -19.79 -7.01
CA ALA A 35 48.39 -18.65 -6.34
C ALA A 35 48.73 -17.52 -7.32
N LYS A 36 49.17 -17.83 -8.55
CA LYS A 36 49.40 -16.86 -9.62
C LYS A 36 48.09 -16.27 -10.13
N ALA A 37 47.04 -17.07 -10.31
CA ALA A 37 45.70 -16.62 -10.67
C ALA A 37 45.04 -15.82 -9.52
N ARG A 38 45.34 -16.15 -8.26
CA ARG A 38 44.91 -15.37 -7.10
C ARG A 38 45.71 -14.08 -7.00
N ARG A 39 47.01 -14.06 -7.30
CA ARG A 39 47.82 -12.84 -7.41
C ARG A 39 47.39 -11.95 -8.57
N LEU A 40 47.04 -12.52 -9.73
CA LEU A 40 46.49 -11.78 -10.86
C LEU A 40 45.08 -11.27 -10.58
N ARG A 41 44.25 -12.04 -9.85
CA ARG A 41 42.94 -11.55 -9.37
C ARG A 41 43.08 -10.51 -8.27
N MET A 42 44.07 -10.63 -7.40
CA MET A 42 44.41 -9.63 -6.39
C MET A 42 45.01 -8.38 -7.04
N GLN A 43 45.88 -8.51 -8.04
CA GLN A 43 46.41 -7.38 -8.81
C GLN A 43 45.31 -6.75 -9.64
N LYS A 44 44.43 -7.52 -10.27
CA LYS A 44 43.27 -6.97 -10.99
C LYS A 44 42.28 -6.34 -10.02
N HIS A 45 42.06 -6.92 -8.84
CA HIS A 45 41.25 -6.32 -7.79
C HIS A 45 41.95 -5.11 -7.17
N GLN A 46 43.28 -5.05 -7.15
CA GLN A 46 44.05 -3.94 -6.60
C GLN A 46 44.28 -2.85 -7.66
N GLU A 47 44.28 -3.18 -8.95
CA GLU A 47 44.20 -2.28 -10.09
C GLU A 47 42.76 -1.81 -10.30
N ASP A 48 41.74 -2.62 -10.02
CA ASP A 48 40.33 -2.23 -9.98
C ASP A 48 40.03 -1.44 -8.70
N MET A 49 40.71 -1.73 -7.57
CA MET A 49 40.64 -0.92 -6.34
C MET A 49 41.52 0.32 -6.44
N SER A 50 42.62 0.32 -7.20
CA SER A 50 43.39 1.53 -7.49
C SER A 50 42.72 2.33 -8.59
N ARG A 51 42.07 1.72 -9.60
CA ARG A 51 41.18 2.41 -10.54
C ARG A 51 39.92 2.90 -9.84
N ASN A 52 39.36 2.17 -8.87
CA ASN A 52 38.21 2.62 -8.07
C ASN A 52 38.60 3.62 -6.97
N ALA A 53 39.80 3.53 -6.40
CA ALA A 53 40.33 4.51 -5.44
C ALA A 53 40.86 5.77 -6.15
N GLU A 54 41.32 5.66 -7.40
CA GLU A 54 41.62 6.79 -8.28
C GLU A 54 40.39 7.26 -9.08
N SER A 55 39.24 6.55 -9.05
CA SER A 55 38.00 6.98 -9.69
C SER A 55 37.00 7.67 -8.76
N THR A 56 37.27 7.81 -7.47
CA THR A 56 36.43 8.64 -6.60
C THR A 56 37.27 9.54 -5.70
N SER A 57 38.08 10.42 -6.30
CA SER A 57 38.34 11.68 -5.61
C SER A 57 37.05 12.49 -5.66
N LEU A 58 36.54 12.96 -4.50
CA LEU A 58 35.38 13.86 -4.44
C LEU A 58 35.55 15.07 -5.39
N ASN A 59 36.79 15.48 -5.68
CA ASN A 59 37.14 16.50 -6.67
C ASN A 59 36.65 16.14 -8.09
N ARG A 60 36.79 14.88 -8.51
CA ARG A 60 36.37 14.42 -9.84
C ARG A 60 34.85 14.22 -9.92
N VAL A 61 34.20 13.86 -8.81
CA VAL A 61 32.74 13.72 -8.72
C VAL A 61 32.07 15.10 -8.67
N LEU A 62 32.52 16.01 -7.82
CA LEU A 62 31.93 17.35 -7.60
C LEU A 62 32.43 18.43 -8.58
N GLY A 63 33.48 18.16 -9.36
CA GLY A 63 34.02 19.11 -10.35
C GLY A 63 34.89 20.23 -9.77
N TYR A 64 35.33 20.14 -8.51
CA TYR A 64 36.16 21.17 -7.87
C TYR A 64 37.66 20.99 -8.15
N SER A 65 38.36 22.10 -8.42
CA SER A 65 39.83 22.14 -8.57
C SER A 65 40.60 22.14 -7.24
N ARG A 66 39.90 22.15 -6.09
CA ARG A 66 40.46 22.13 -4.72
C ARG A 66 39.71 21.13 -3.84
N ASP A 67 40.33 20.71 -2.74
CA ASP A 67 39.76 19.78 -1.76
C ASP A 67 38.42 20.31 -1.19
N PRO A 68 37.29 19.60 -1.36
CA PRO A 68 35.97 20.02 -0.92
C PRO A 68 35.86 20.12 0.60
N PHE A 69 36.71 19.42 1.36
CA PHE A 69 36.77 19.57 2.82
C PHE A 69 37.44 20.89 3.24
N ALA A 70 38.26 21.49 2.37
CA ALA A 70 38.82 22.83 2.56
C ALA A 70 37.88 23.96 2.09
N ALA A 71 36.78 23.61 1.41
CA ALA A 71 35.77 24.56 0.90
C ALA A 71 34.51 24.64 1.80
N LEU A 72 34.48 23.91 2.92
CA LEU A 72 33.35 23.91 3.84
C LEU A 72 33.21 25.28 4.52
N PRO A 73 31.98 25.83 4.63
CA PRO A 73 31.71 27.13 5.25
C PRO A 73 31.98 27.14 6.77
N LYS A 74 32.15 25.97 7.39
CA LYS A 74 32.59 25.81 8.78
C LYS A 74 33.57 24.64 8.92
N GLN A 75 34.48 24.72 9.89
CA GLN A 75 35.30 23.58 10.28
C GLN A 75 34.41 22.56 11.02
N LEU A 76 34.35 21.33 10.49
CA LEU A 76 33.53 20.26 11.07
C LEU A 76 34.20 19.64 12.29
N LEU A 77 33.41 19.37 13.33
CA LEU A 77 33.85 18.59 14.48
C LEU A 77 34.08 17.13 14.07
N SER A 78 34.86 16.37 14.84
CA SER A 78 35.18 14.96 14.51
C SER A 78 33.94 14.09 14.31
N HIS A 79 32.87 14.34 15.07
CA HIS A 79 31.60 13.63 14.92
C HIS A 79 30.81 14.09 13.67
N GLU A 80 30.90 15.36 13.29
CA GLU A 80 30.23 15.88 12.08
C GLU A 80 30.92 15.35 10.81
N ASN A 81 32.25 15.20 10.84
CA ASN A 81 32.99 14.55 9.76
C ASN A 81 32.56 13.09 9.58
N PHE A 82 32.37 12.37 10.69
CA PHE A 82 31.83 11.00 10.65
C PHE A 82 30.42 10.96 10.04
N LEU A 83 29.53 11.88 10.45
CA LEU A 83 28.16 11.94 9.92
C LEU A 83 28.13 12.29 8.43
N LEU A 84 28.99 13.22 7.97
CA LEU A 84 29.14 13.57 6.57
C LEU A 84 29.63 12.37 5.74
N ASP A 85 30.67 11.67 6.21
CA ASP A 85 31.20 10.47 5.54
C ASP A 85 30.14 9.34 5.50
N HIS A 86 29.43 9.13 6.61
CA HIS A 86 28.33 8.17 6.70
C HIS A 86 27.19 8.52 5.74
N TYR A 87 26.82 9.79 5.63
CA TYR A 87 25.79 10.23 4.67
C TYR A 87 26.20 9.91 3.23
N ILE A 88 27.42 10.26 2.86
CA ILE A 88 27.96 10.09 1.51
C ILE A 88 28.08 8.60 1.14
N ARG A 89 28.63 7.77 2.03
CA ARG A 89 28.95 6.37 1.71
C ARG A 89 27.78 5.41 1.89
N VAL A 90 26.84 5.75 2.76
CA VAL A 90 25.76 4.83 3.18
C VAL A 90 24.39 5.39 2.79
N VAL A 91 24.09 6.61 3.22
CA VAL A 91 22.74 7.18 3.06
C VAL A 91 22.43 7.50 1.60
N VAL A 92 23.35 8.13 0.86
CA VAL A 92 23.13 8.51 -0.55
C VAL A 92 22.89 7.28 -1.44
N PRO A 93 23.77 6.24 -1.46
CA PRO A 93 23.53 5.05 -2.28
C PRO A 93 22.23 4.33 -1.91
N GLN A 94 21.92 4.23 -0.61
CA GLN A 94 20.69 3.58 -0.16
C GLN A 94 19.43 4.37 -0.57
N LYS A 95 19.41 5.69 -0.37
CA LYS A 95 18.24 6.53 -0.67
C LYS A 95 18.02 6.70 -2.18
N VAL A 96 19.05 6.78 -3.01
CA VAL A 96 18.89 6.83 -4.48
C VAL A 96 18.26 5.54 -5.03
N ASN A 97 18.60 4.38 -4.45
CA ASN A 97 18.06 3.09 -4.86
C ASN A 97 16.66 2.77 -4.32
N ILE A 98 16.19 3.49 -3.30
CA ILE A 98 14.91 3.21 -2.63
C ILE A 98 13.86 4.31 -2.90
N CYS A 99 14.28 5.57 -2.98
CA CYS A 99 13.38 6.70 -3.17
C CYS A 99 12.82 6.75 -4.60
N ARG A 100 11.50 6.61 -4.73
CA ARG A 100 10.80 6.69 -6.03
C ARG A 100 11.00 8.04 -6.72
N LEU A 101 11.23 9.12 -5.96
CA LEU A 101 11.50 10.45 -6.48
C LEU A 101 12.77 10.47 -7.33
N PHE A 102 13.88 9.90 -6.83
CA PHE A 102 15.14 9.80 -7.57
C PHE A 102 15.03 8.85 -8.77
N LYS A 103 14.26 7.76 -8.65
CA LYS A 103 13.96 6.85 -9.77
C LYS A 103 13.15 7.51 -10.89
N GLN A 104 12.11 8.28 -10.54
CA GLN A 104 11.29 9.01 -11.52
C GLN A 104 12.07 10.12 -12.23
N MET A 105 13.06 10.70 -11.56
CA MET A 105 13.96 11.71 -12.12
C MET A 105 15.12 11.12 -12.94
N ASN A 106 15.20 9.79 -13.09
CA ASN A 106 16.34 9.09 -13.70
C ASN A 106 17.69 9.52 -13.09
N TYR A 107 17.68 9.79 -11.79
CA TYR A 107 18.75 10.46 -11.06
C TYR A 107 19.74 9.45 -10.50
N HIS A 108 20.98 9.48 -10.99
CA HIS A 108 22.02 8.53 -10.56
C HIS A 108 22.77 9.01 -9.30
N GLU A 109 23.44 8.08 -8.61
CA GLU A 109 24.22 8.38 -7.39
C GLU A 109 25.22 9.53 -7.59
N GLU A 110 25.88 9.58 -8.75
CA GLU A 110 26.82 10.66 -9.10
C GLU A 110 26.17 12.04 -9.24
N GLN A 111 24.89 12.11 -9.63
CA GLN A 111 24.14 13.37 -9.76
C GLN A 111 23.56 13.82 -8.41
N ALA A 112 23.17 12.88 -7.54
CA ALA A 112 22.81 13.16 -6.14
C ALA A 112 24.01 13.69 -5.35
N MET A 113 25.18 13.11 -5.55
CA MET A 113 26.42 13.60 -4.97
C MET A 113 26.76 15.02 -5.46
N ARG A 114 26.70 15.27 -6.76
CA ARG A 114 27.00 16.60 -7.33
C ARG A 114 26.06 17.70 -6.88
N ASP A 115 24.76 17.47 -6.99
CA ASP A 115 23.81 18.57 -6.95
C ASP A 115 23.17 18.73 -5.57
N TRP A 116 23.00 17.64 -4.81
CA TRP A 116 22.44 17.71 -3.45
C TRP A 116 23.54 17.87 -2.41
N VAL A 117 24.51 16.95 -2.38
CA VAL A 117 25.63 17.05 -1.42
C VAL A 117 26.50 18.25 -1.74
N GLY A 118 26.80 18.49 -3.02
CA GLY A 118 27.56 19.67 -3.46
C GLY A 118 26.88 21.00 -3.09
N LEU A 119 25.56 21.11 -3.18
CA LEU A 119 24.84 22.30 -2.70
C LEU A 119 24.87 22.39 -1.17
N ALA A 120 24.61 21.29 -0.48
CA ALA A 120 24.55 21.28 0.98
C ALA A 120 25.86 21.67 1.64
N ILE A 121 27.01 21.27 1.09
CA ILE A 121 28.31 21.65 1.64
C ILE A 121 28.67 23.13 1.43
N THR A 122 27.93 23.87 0.60
CA THR A 122 28.19 25.31 0.37
C THR A 122 27.54 26.22 1.42
N ASP A 123 26.61 25.68 2.21
CA ASP A 123 25.88 26.44 3.22
C ASP A 123 25.85 25.68 4.56
N SER A 124 26.23 26.35 5.64
CA SER A 124 26.36 25.72 6.96
C SER A 124 25.01 25.22 7.50
N ASP A 125 23.93 25.95 7.25
CA ASP A 125 22.61 25.61 7.74
C ASP A 125 22.02 24.44 6.96
N LEU A 126 22.22 24.42 5.63
CA LEU A 126 21.83 23.31 4.77
C LEU A 126 22.64 22.04 5.03
N LEU A 127 23.95 22.16 5.26
CA LEU A 127 24.78 21.02 5.66
C LEU A 127 24.24 20.37 6.94
N CYS A 128 23.87 21.18 7.93
CA CYS A 128 23.31 20.69 9.19
C CYS A 128 21.93 20.06 8.98
N SER A 129 21.02 20.79 8.34
CA SER A 129 19.60 20.45 8.23
C SER A 129 19.33 19.28 7.27
N SER A 130 20.18 19.07 6.26
CA SER A 130 19.97 18.03 5.24
C SER A 130 20.90 16.82 5.40
N ILE A 131 22.20 17.05 5.59
CA ILE A 131 23.21 15.98 5.58
C ILE A 131 23.41 15.43 6.98
N LEU A 132 23.79 16.28 7.94
CA LEU A 132 24.07 15.83 9.31
C LEU A 132 22.82 15.29 10.00
N LEU A 133 21.69 16.00 9.86
CA LEU A 133 20.39 15.51 10.33
C LEU A 133 20.03 14.17 9.71
N GLY A 134 20.09 14.04 8.37
CA GLY A 134 19.76 12.81 7.67
C GLY A 134 20.63 11.62 8.08
N ALA A 135 21.93 11.85 8.31
CA ALA A 135 22.85 10.83 8.82
C ALA A 135 22.49 10.41 10.24
N CYS A 136 22.22 11.37 11.13
CA CYS A 136 21.76 11.08 12.49
C CYS A 136 20.48 10.24 12.49
N ARG A 137 19.49 10.61 11.66
CA ARG A 137 18.22 9.87 11.56
C ARG A 137 18.44 8.44 11.10
N HIS A 138 19.23 8.26 10.05
CA HIS A 138 19.57 6.93 9.53
C HIS A 138 20.29 6.05 10.57
N ILE A 139 21.15 6.63 11.41
CA ILE A 139 21.81 5.85 12.46
C ILE A 139 20.82 5.53 13.58
N LEU A 140 19.94 6.47 13.95
CA LEU A 140 18.95 6.29 15.00
C LEU A 140 17.90 5.23 14.66
N THR A 141 17.56 5.01 13.38
CA THR A 141 16.65 3.92 12.99
C THR A 141 17.23 2.54 13.31
N SER A 142 18.54 2.36 13.15
CA SER A 142 19.21 1.08 13.39
C SER A 142 19.80 0.96 14.81
N ASN A 143 20.07 2.09 15.46
CA ASN A 143 20.64 2.16 16.80
C ASN A 143 20.07 3.36 17.59
N PRO A 144 18.87 3.20 18.20
CA PRO A 144 18.20 4.26 18.96
C PRO A 144 19.00 4.76 20.17
N ASN A 145 19.92 3.95 20.70
CA ASN A 145 20.73 4.26 21.90
C ASN A 145 22.07 4.94 21.57
N SER A 146 22.29 5.35 20.32
CA SER A 146 23.56 5.95 19.84
C SER A 146 23.92 7.32 20.43
N GLY A 147 23.06 7.91 21.28
CA GLY A 147 23.26 9.25 21.85
C GLY A 147 23.11 10.40 20.86
N LEU A 148 22.80 10.10 19.59
CA LEU A 148 22.71 11.10 18.51
C LEU A 148 21.38 11.87 18.49
N MET A 149 20.41 11.51 19.32
CA MET A 149 19.09 12.16 19.35
C MET A 149 19.20 13.66 19.65
N GLN A 150 20.08 14.04 20.58
CA GLN A 150 20.27 15.45 20.93
C GLN A 150 20.90 16.25 19.78
N ALA A 151 21.85 15.65 19.06
CA ALA A 151 22.44 16.27 17.87
C ALA A 151 21.42 16.42 16.74
N ALA A 152 20.58 15.39 16.49
CA ALA A 152 19.51 15.44 15.50
C ALA A 152 18.51 16.57 15.80
N LEU A 153 18.06 16.71 17.05
CA LEU A 153 17.17 17.79 17.45
C LEU A 153 17.81 19.17 17.25
N GLN A 154 19.10 19.31 17.56
CA GLN A 154 19.84 20.55 17.35
C GLN A 154 19.94 20.91 15.87
N TYR A 155 20.25 19.95 14.99
CA TYR A 155 20.32 20.19 13.55
C TYR A 155 18.96 20.54 12.94
N LYS A 156 17.88 19.88 13.38
CA LYS A 156 16.51 20.22 12.99
C LYS A 156 16.12 21.64 13.42
N TYR A 157 16.42 22.00 14.68
CA TYR A 157 16.19 23.36 15.19
C TYR A 157 16.93 24.42 14.36
N ASN A 158 18.19 24.16 14.00
CA ASN A 158 18.97 25.07 13.18
C ASN A 158 18.36 25.24 11.77
N GLY A 159 17.90 24.16 11.13
CA GLY A 159 17.21 24.21 9.85
C GLY A 159 15.93 25.04 9.89
N LEU A 160 15.09 24.85 10.90
CA LEU A 160 13.87 25.63 11.11
C LEU A 160 14.18 27.11 11.39
N LYS A 161 15.22 27.39 12.17
CA LYS A 161 15.69 28.76 12.45
C LYS A 161 16.16 29.45 11.17
N ALA A 162 16.94 28.77 10.34
CA ALA A 162 17.43 29.28 9.07
C ALA A 162 16.27 29.61 8.10
N LEU A 163 15.29 28.70 7.98
CA LEU A 163 14.09 28.93 7.19
C LEU A 163 13.29 30.14 7.68
N ARG A 164 13.08 30.26 9.00
CA ARG A 164 12.37 31.40 9.56
C ARG A 164 13.09 32.71 9.26
N HIS A 165 14.42 32.76 9.39
CA HIS A 165 15.20 33.96 9.05
C HIS A 165 15.12 34.29 7.56
N ALA A 166 15.18 33.29 6.68
CA ALA A 166 15.08 33.49 5.24
C ALA A 166 13.71 34.04 4.82
N VAL A 167 12.63 33.58 5.47
CA VAL A 167 11.24 34.03 5.18
C VAL A 167 10.93 35.40 5.81
N SER A 168 11.52 35.73 6.95
CA SER A 168 11.29 37.03 7.63
C SER A 168 12.18 38.17 7.11
N GLY A 169 13.19 37.88 6.29
CA GLY A 169 14.11 38.89 5.75
C GLY A 169 13.55 39.64 4.55
N ALA A 170 13.70 40.97 4.52
CA ALA A 170 13.20 41.85 3.45
C ALA A 170 14.07 41.88 2.16
N SER A 171 14.84 40.82 1.85
CA SER A 171 15.70 40.79 0.66
C SER A 171 15.06 39.98 -0.47
N PRO A 172 15.04 40.46 -1.73
CA PRO A 172 14.18 39.93 -2.79
C PRO A 172 14.82 38.80 -3.61
N THR A 173 15.97 38.26 -3.20
CA THR A 173 16.67 37.21 -3.96
C THR A 173 16.48 35.84 -3.31
N LEU A 174 15.62 35.04 -3.94
CA LEU A 174 15.38 33.66 -3.56
C LEU A 174 16.65 32.81 -3.75
N SER A 175 17.19 32.25 -2.67
CA SER A 175 18.36 31.37 -2.77
C SER A 175 17.94 29.91 -2.95
N ALA A 176 18.62 29.18 -3.84
CA ALA A 176 18.44 27.74 -4.01
C ALA A 176 18.62 26.98 -2.68
N VAL A 177 19.44 27.53 -1.77
CA VAL A 177 19.69 27.03 -0.42
C VAL A 177 18.43 27.10 0.45
N THR A 178 17.64 28.15 0.35
CA THR A 178 16.37 28.29 1.10
C THR A 178 15.36 27.24 0.67
N ILE A 179 15.22 27.01 -0.64
CA ILE A 179 14.34 25.96 -1.19
C ILE A 179 14.84 24.58 -0.75
N ALA A 180 16.15 24.32 -0.90
CA ALA A 180 16.74 23.06 -0.51
C ALA A 180 16.57 22.76 0.98
N ASN A 181 16.71 23.79 1.84
CA ASN A 181 16.46 23.67 3.28
C ASN A 181 15.01 23.28 3.58
N ALA A 182 14.04 23.91 2.91
CA ALA A 182 12.63 23.59 3.11
C ALA A 182 12.28 22.19 2.60
N CYS A 183 12.86 21.76 1.48
CA CYS A 183 12.76 20.38 1.01
C CYS A 183 13.40 19.38 1.98
N ALA A 184 14.55 19.71 2.56
CA ALA A 184 15.22 18.86 3.55
C ALA A 184 14.38 18.70 4.84
N MET A 185 13.75 19.77 5.32
CA MET A 185 12.81 19.69 6.45
C MET A 185 11.59 18.86 6.09
N ALA A 186 10.99 19.06 4.90
CA ALA A 186 9.88 18.22 4.45
C ALA A 186 10.25 16.73 4.42
N LEU A 187 11.46 16.40 3.95
CA LEU A 187 11.95 15.02 3.92
C LEU A 187 12.19 14.46 5.33
N ASP A 188 12.71 15.25 6.27
CA ASP A 188 12.83 14.83 7.68
C ASP A 188 11.44 14.52 8.26
N GLU A 189 10.43 15.37 8.04
CA GLU A 189 9.07 15.11 8.52
C GLU A 189 8.46 13.84 7.94
N VAL A 190 8.69 13.55 6.65
CA VAL A 190 8.26 12.29 6.03
C VAL A 190 8.90 11.08 6.71
N ASN A 191 10.19 11.14 7.02
CA ASN A 191 10.89 10.04 7.72
C ASN A 191 10.36 9.82 9.16
N PHE A 192 9.58 10.76 9.72
CA PHE A 192 8.96 10.66 11.04
C PHE A 192 7.44 10.42 10.98
N GLY A 193 6.87 10.23 9.80
CA GLY A 193 5.43 10.04 9.61
C GLY A 193 4.60 11.32 9.72
N GLU A 194 5.24 12.50 9.79
CA GLU A 194 4.60 13.81 9.92
C GLU A 194 4.23 14.39 8.55
N ALA A 195 3.43 13.65 7.78
CA ALA A 195 3.08 13.97 6.39
C ALA A 195 2.42 15.35 6.24
N THR A 196 1.68 15.81 7.26
CA THR A 196 1.03 17.13 7.24
C THR A 196 2.03 18.27 7.39
N VAL A 197 3.03 18.13 8.26
CA VAL A 197 4.10 19.13 8.42
C VAL A 197 5.00 19.13 7.18
N ALA A 198 5.31 17.96 6.61
CA ALA A 198 6.00 17.84 5.34
C ALA A 198 5.29 18.60 4.22
N ARG A 199 3.97 18.44 4.12
CA ARG A 199 3.14 19.12 3.12
C ARG A 199 3.16 20.65 3.31
N GLN A 200 3.12 21.13 4.56
CA GLN A 200 3.23 22.56 4.85
C GLN A 200 4.59 23.14 4.44
N HIS A 201 5.68 22.40 4.67
CA HIS A 201 7.01 22.80 4.18
C HIS A 201 7.05 22.91 2.65
N ILE A 202 6.50 21.93 1.94
CA ILE A 202 6.42 21.94 0.47
C ILE A 202 5.50 23.05 -0.05
N GLN A 203 4.37 23.32 0.60
CA GLN A 203 3.51 24.46 0.26
C GLN A 203 4.21 25.80 0.50
N GLY A 204 5.00 25.90 1.57
CA GLY A 204 5.89 27.02 1.81
C GLY A 204 6.87 27.21 0.66
N VAL A 205 7.50 26.14 0.17
CA VAL A 205 8.37 26.18 -1.02
C VAL A 205 7.64 26.75 -2.23
N PHE A 206 6.41 26.31 -2.50
CA PHE A 206 5.63 26.81 -3.63
C PHE A 206 5.25 28.27 -3.48
N ALA A 207 4.74 28.68 -2.32
CA ALA A 207 4.42 30.09 -2.05
C ALA A 207 5.65 30.99 -2.21
N ILE A 208 6.82 30.50 -1.81
CA ILE A 208 8.11 31.17 -1.95
C ILE A 208 8.52 31.30 -3.43
N ILE A 209 8.32 30.26 -4.25
CA ILE A 209 8.62 30.28 -5.70
C ILE A 209 7.65 31.19 -6.47
N ASP A 210 6.36 31.14 -6.14
CA ASP A 210 5.32 31.97 -6.76
C ASP A 210 5.56 33.46 -6.44
N ALA A 211 5.87 33.78 -5.18
CA ALA A 211 6.23 35.13 -4.78
C ALA A 211 7.50 35.67 -5.48
N ALA A 212 8.39 34.78 -5.91
CA ALA A 212 9.61 35.12 -6.65
C ALA A 212 9.40 35.31 -8.17
N GLY A 213 8.16 35.20 -8.67
CA GLY A 213 7.85 35.39 -10.10
C GLY A 213 7.90 34.10 -10.92
N GLY A 214 7.87 32.94 -10.27
CA GLY A 214 7.79 31.62 -10.91
C GLY A 214 9.14 30.92 -11.10
N SER A 215 9.10 29.66 -11.54
CA SER A 215 10.27 28.77 -11.63
C SER A 215 11.41 29.30 -12.51
N GLN A 216 11.08 30.11 -13.52
CA GLN A 216 12.04 30.75 -14.42
C GLN A 216 12.94 31.80 -13.75
N CYS A 217 12.55 32.30 -12.56
CA CYS A 217 13.34 33.27 -11.79
C CYS A 217 14.37 32.60 -10.87
N LEU A 218 14.40 31.27 -10.81
CA LEU A 218 15.37 30.53 -10.03
C LEU A 218 16.71 30.47 -10.78
N ASN A 219 17.68 31.27 -10.33
CA ASN A 219 19.08 31.09 -10.69
C ASN A 219 19.64 29.85 -9.96
N GLY A 220 19.25 28.66 -10.37
CA GLY A 220 19.74 27.41 -9.79
C GLY A 220 19.76 26.30 -10.83
N THR A 221 20.92 25.66 -11.01
CA THR A 221 21.06 24.41 -11.76
C THR A 221 20.90 23.20 -10.80
N GLY A 222 20.51 22.04 -11.33
CA GLY A 222 20.52 20.76 -10.58
C GLY A 222 19.23 20.41 -9.83
N VAL A 223 19.34 19.68 -8.71
CA VAL A 223 18.20 19.07 -7.95
C VAL A 223 17.03 20.04 -7.72
N VAL A 224 17.30 21.29 -7.35
CA VAL A 224 16.24 22.27 -7.07
C VAL A 224 15.43 22.59 -8.32
N GLN A 225 16.08 22.75 -9.48
CA GLN A 225 15.41 23.00 -10.75
C GLN A 225 14.64 21.76 -11.21
N THR A 226 15.19 20.55 -11.00
CA THR A 226 14.53 19.29 -11.34
C THR A 226 13.27 19.04 -10.49
N ILE A 227 13.35 19.28 -9.17
CA ILE A 227 12.21 19.19 -8.23
C ILE A 227 11.07 20.10 -8.71
N VAL A 228 11.41 21.32 -9.12
CA VAL A 228 10.46 22.31 -9.64
C VAL A 228 9.92 21.90 -11.01
N SER A 229 10.77 21.39 -11.91
CA SER A 229 10.41 21.01 -13.29
C SER A 229 9.49 19.79 -13.37
N VAL A 230 9.71 18.77 -12.51
CA VAL A 230 8.86 17.58 -12.42
C VAL A 230 7.44 17.94 -11.98
N HIS A 231 7.30 19.00 -11.18
CA HIS A 231 6.00 19.45 -10.65
C HIS A 231 5.22 20.33 -11.64
N PHE A 232 5.86 21.27 -12.35
CA PHE A 232 5.15 22.08 -13.36
C PHE A 232 4.67 21.26 -14.57
N ALA A 233 5.26 20.09 -14.82
CA ALA A 233 4.73 19.14 -15.81
C ALA A 233 3.54 18.32 -15.28
N LYS A 234 3.54 17.91 -14.00
CA LYS A 234 2.49 17.10 -13.36
C LYS A 234 2.46 17.32 -11.83
N PRO A 235 1.61 18.21 -11.31
CA PRO A 235 1.63 18.59 -9.89
C PRO A 235 1.37 17.42 -8.91
N CYS A 236 0.72 16.35 -9.38
CA CYS A 236 0.28 15.21 -8.55
C CYS A 236 1.40 14.25 -8.10
N ASN A 237 2.55 14.19 -8.78
CA ASN A 237 3.49 13.07 -8.60
C ASN A 237 4.51 13.24 -7.46
N PHE A 238 4.83 14.47 -7.06
CA PHE A 238 5.90 14.72 -6.09
C PHE A 238 5.50 14.33 -4.66
N LEU A 239 4.30 14.72 -4.22
CA LEU A 239 3.75 14.38 -2.90
C LEU A 239 3.37 12.89 -2.82
N PHE A 240 2.85 12.31 -3.90
CA PHE A 240 2.51 10.89 -3.99
C PHE A 240 3.75 9.98 -3.90
N SER A 241 4.89 10.44 -4.44
CA SER A 241 6.18 9.74 -4.35
C SER A 241 6.85 9.82 -2.97
N LEU A 242 6.48 10.79 -2.13
CA LEU A 242 6.93 10.92 -0.73
C LEU A 242 6.02 10.16 0.25
N GLU A 243 4.72 10.11 0.00
CA GLU A 243 3.74 9.39 0.84
C GLU A 243 3.88 7.86 0.78
N HIS A 244 4.52 7.31 -0.27
CA HIS A 244 4.66 5.86 -0.49
C HIS A 244 6.08 5.32 -0.24
N SER A 245 6.96 6.05 0.45
CA SER A 245 8.35 5.59 0.66
C SER A 245 8.61 4.75 1.91
N GLU A 246 7.71 4.68 2.90
CA GLU A 246 7.79 3.67 3.97
C GLU A 246 6.38 3.24 4.43
N ASP A 247 6.11 1.94 4.31
CA ASP A 247 4.97 1.28 4.95
C ASP A 247 5.11 1.39 6.47
N HIS A 248 4.01 1.81 7.12
CA HIS A 248 3.78 1.98 8.57
C HIS A 248 4.03 3.39 9.13
N PHE A 249 2.96 4.20 9.22
CA PHE A 249 2.37 4.78 10.45
C PHE A 249 1.26 5.80 10.07
N TYR A 250 0.16 5.80 10.83
CA TYR A 250 -1.12 6.45 10.49
C TYR A 250 -1.21 7.94 10.89
N SER A 251 -1.81 8.72 9.98
CA SER A 251 -2.90 9.72 10.20
C SER A 251 -2.66 10.97 11.05
N PHE A 252 -2.72 12.16 10.44
CA PHE A 252 -3.59 13.29 10.84
C PHE A 252 -3.68 14.32 9.70
N GLY A 253 -4.89 14.81 9.39
CA GLY A 253 -5.18 15.61 8.21
C GLY A 253 -4.99 17.13 8.37
N PHE A 254 -4.69 17.79 7.24
CA PHE A 254 -5.40 18.99 6.78
C PHE A 254 -5.19 19.14 5.26
N ALA A 255 -6.26 19.52 4.57
CA ALA A 255 -6.34 19.64 3.13
C ALA A 255 -5.77 20.98 2.65
N ILE A 256 -4.95 20.96 1.60
CA ILE A 256 -4.91 22.04 0.60
C ILE A 256 -5.30 21.40 -0.73
N THR A 257 -6.22 22.08 -1.39
CA THR A 257 -6.90 21.79 -2.66
C THR A 257 -5.99 21.31 -3.78
N MET A 258 -5.78 20.00 -3.90
CA MET A 258 -6.13 19.36 -5.17
C MET A 258 -7.65 19.30 -5.17
N SER A 259 -8.31 19.66 -6.28
CA SER A 259 -9.76 19.58 -6.37
C SER A 259 -10.19 18.16 -6.00
N ARG A 260 -10.65 17.96 -4.76
CA ARG A 260 -11.27 16.69 -4.36
C ARG A 260 -12.37 16.45 -5.39
N PRO A 261 -12.47 15.25 -5.98
CA PRO A 261 -13.55 14.96 -6.89
C PRO A 261 -14.85 15.37 -6.19
N ALA A 262 -15.71 16.10 -6.91
CA ALA A 262 -16.98 16.52 -6.37
C ALA A 262 -17.67 15.30 -5.74
N THR A 263 -18.23 15.46 -4.55
CA THR A 263 -18.82 14.34 -3.82
C THR A 263 -20.33 14.45 -3.84
N ALA A 264 -20.99 13.31 -3.97
CA ALA A 264 -22.43 13.21 -4.05
C ALA A 264 -23.15 13.55 -2.74
N ILE A 265 -22.44 13.43 -1.62
CA ILE A 265 -22.87 13.87 -0.29
C ILE A 265 -21.88 14.91 0.24
N PRO A 266 -22.32 15.87 1.09
CA PRO A 266 -21.42 16.85 1.70
C PRO A 266 -20.29 16.22 2.50
N ALA A 267 -19.12 16.86 2.52
CA ALA A 267 -18.03 16.44 3.38
C ALA A 267 -18.44 16.47 4.87
N GLY A 268 -18.02 15.48 5.66
CA GLY A 268 -18.40 15.37 7.07
C GLY A 268 -19.79 14.78 7.32
N SER A 269 -20.54 14.42 6.27
CA SER A 269 -21.82 13.71 6.39
C SER A 269 -21.68 12.36 7.10
N TRP A 270 -22.76 11.96 7.77
CA TRP A 270 -22.91 10.62 8.34
C TRP A 270 -23.25 9.59 7.27
N VAL A 271 -22.57 8.46 7.32
CA VAL A 271 -22.84 7.27 6.50
C VAL A 271 -23.17 6.10 7.42
N LEU A 272 -24.34 5.50 7.21
CA LEU A 272 -24.72 4.26 7.89
C LEU A 272 -24.03 3.08 7.21
N VAL A 273 -23.18 2.35 7.93
CA VAL A 273 -22.51 1.14 7.42
C VAL A 273 -23.02 -0.06 8.20
N THR A 274 -23.76 -0.95 7.55
CA THR A 274 -24.34 -2.09 8.25
C THR A 274 -23.36 -3.24 8.41
N GLY A 275 -23.42 -3.92 9.56
CA GLY A 275 -22.56 -5.07 9.84
C GLY A 275 -21.08 -4.68 9.97
N ALA A 276 -20.79 -3.58 10.66
CA ALA A 276 -19.49 -2.91 10.72
C ALA A 276 -18.30 -3.81 11.11
N THR A 277 -18.56 -4.92 11.82
CA THR A 277 -17.55 -5.92 12.19
C THR A 277 -17.23 -6.93 11.09
N GLY A 278 -17.91 -6.88 9.95
CA GLY A 278 -17.62 -7.73 8.80
C GLY A 278 -16.41 -7.24 8.01
N PHE A 279 -15.74 -8.14 7.29
CA PHE A 279 -14.49 -7.83 6.57
C PHE A 279 -14.63 -6.61 5.64
N VAL A 280 -15.58 -6.64 4.71
CA VAL A 280 -15.80 -5.53 3.78
C VAL A 280 -16.21 -4.27 4.53
N ALA A 281 -17.16 -4.40 5.46
CA ALA A 281 -17.72 -3.27 6.18
C ALA A 281 -16.66 -2.52 7.01
N SER A 282 -15.75 -3.22 7.69
CA SER A 282 -14.68 -2.57 8.46
C SER A 282 -13.71 -1.80 7.57
N HIS A 283 -13.40 -2.32 6.37
CA HIS A 283 -12.57 -1.61 5.40
C HIS A 283 -13.30 -0.40 4.79
N VAL A 284 -14.60 -0.51 4.50
CA VAL A 284 -15.42 0.62 4.03
C VAL A 284 -15.48 1.71 5.09
N THR A 285 -15.72 1.35 6.36
CA THR A 285 -15.67 2.26 7.51
C THR A 285 -14.32 2.98 7.58
N ARG A 286 -13.21 2.24 7.53
CA ARG A 286 -11.85 2.83 7.54
C ARG A 286 -11.67 3.86 6.43
N GLN A 287 -12.07 3.52 5.21
CA GLN A 287 -11.88 4.38 4.03
C GLN A 287 -12.78 5.63 4.04
N LEU A 288 -13.97 5.55 4.61
CA LEU A 288 -14.87 6.70 4.82
C LEU A 288 -14.33 7.64 5.89
N LEU A 289 -13.92 7.11 7.04
CA LEU A 289 -13.34 7.87 8.15
C LEU A 289 -12.06 8.61 7.72
N GLN A 290 -11.16 7.93 7.00
CA GLN A 290 -9.93 8.53 6.45
C GLN A 290 -10.21 9.68 5.46
N ARG A 291 -11.38 9.70 4.82
CA ARG A 291 -11.82 10.77 3.90
C ARG A 291 -12.57 11.89 4.61
N GLY A 292 -12.72 11.82 5.93
CA GLY A 292 -13.37 12.82 6.76
C GLY A 292 -14.90 12.71 6.80
N TYR A 293 -15.47 11.56 6.45
CA TYR A 293 -16.89 11.26 6.69
C TYR A 293 -17.07 10.68 8.07
N LYS A 294 -18.28 10.83 8.62
CA LYS A 294 -18.65 10.19 9.87
C LYS A 294 -19.32 8.85 9.58
N VAL A 295 -19.08 7.84 10.41
CA VAL A 295 -19.63 6.51 10.18
C VAL A 295 -20.41 6.03 11.40
N ARG A 296 -21.67 5.68 11.17
CA ARG A 296 -22.49 4.95 12.13
C ARG A 296 -22.48 3.48 11.70
N GLY A 297 -21.80 2.64 12.47
CA GLY A 297 -21.70 1.21 12.21
C GLY A 297 -22.79 0.42 12.91
N THR A 298 -23.55 -0.42 12.20
CA THR A 298 -24.49 -1.34 12.88
C THR A 298 -23.81 -2.65 13.26
N VAL A 299 -24.14 -3.17 14.45
CA VAL A 299 -23.66 -4.46 14.96
C VAL A 299 -24.79 -5.22 15.63
N ARG A 300 -24.73 -6.55 15.62
CA ARG A 300 -25.72 -7.39 16.33
C ARG A 300 -25.56 -7.35 17.84
N ASP A 301 -24.31 -7.24 18.29
CA ASP A 301 -23.91 -7.29 19.69
C ASP A 301 -22.71 -6.36 19.86
N GLN A 302 -22.93 -5.25 20.58
CA GLN A 302 -21.91 -4.22 20.77
C GLN A 302 -20.71 -4.72 21.59
N SER A 303 -20.93 -5.63 22.54
CA SER A 303 -19.86 -6.19 23.37
C SER A 303 -18.83 -6.96 22.54
N LYS A 304 -19.28 -7.61 21.45
CA LYS A 304 -18.44 -8.36 20.52
C LYS A 304 -17.83 -7.51 19.41
N ALA A 305 -18.11 -6.21 19.40
CA ALA A 305 -17.66 -5.26 18.40
C ALA A 305 -16.63 -4.25 18.93
N GLN A 306 -16.36 -4.26 20.24
CA GLN A 306 -15.52 -3.26 20.89
C GLN A 306 -14.10 -3.19 20.33
N TRP A 307 -13.53 -4.33 19.91
CA TRP A 307 -12.23 -4.40 19.22
C TRP A 307 -12.13 -3.44 18.03
N LEU A 308 -13.23 -3.16 17.34
CA LEU A 308 -13.24 -2.28 16.17
C LEU A 308 -12.98 -0.82 16.56
N ILE A 309 -13.45 -0.41 17.74
CA ILE A 309 -13.13 0.90 18.32
C ILE A 309 -11.72 0.86 18.87
N ASP A 310 -11.44 -0.06 19.80
CA ASP A 310 -10.22 -0.06 20.59
C ASP A 310 -8.95 -0.19 19.73
N ASP A 311 -8.99 -1.08 18.73
CA ASP A 311 -7.82 -1.42 17.93
C ASP A 311 -7.69 -0.54 16.66
N HIS A 312 -8.79 -0.04 16.10
CA HIS A 312 -8.78 0.60 14.77
C HIS A 312 -9.34 2.02 14.73
N PHE A 313 -10.40 2.33 15.48
CA PHE A 313 -11.16 3.57 15.31
C PHE A 313 -11.29 4.43 16.58
N LYS A 314 -10.41 4.23 17.57
CA LYS A 314 -10.48 4.89 18.87
C LYS A 314 -10.52 6.42 18.76
N SER A 315 -9.60 7.01 17.99
CA SER A 315 -9.55 8.47 17.78
C SER A 315 -10.81 9.01 17.07
N TYR A 316 -11.40 8.23 16.16
CA TYR A 316 -12.65 8.60 15.50
C TYR A 316 -13.85 8.51 16.45
N ALA A 317 -13.87 7.53 17.35
CA ALA A 317 -14.89 7.41 18.38
C ALA A 317 -14.80 8.57 19.40
N GLU A 318 -13.59 8.86 19.89
CA GLU A 318 -13.34 9.96 20.84
C GLU A 318 -13.68 11.34 20.25
N SER A 319 -13.48 11.54 18.95
CA SER A 319 -13.87 12.78 18.26
C SER A 319 -15.35 12.85 17.86
N GLY A 320 -16.13 11.79 18.12
CA GLY A 320 -17.55 11.71 17.71
C GLY A 320 -17.76 11.55 16.20
N SER A 321 -16.75 11.09 15.47
CA SER A 321 -16.82 10.80 14.02
C SER A 321 -17.17 9.34 13.72
N TYR A 322 -17.10 8.47 14.72
CA TYR A 322 -17.48 7.06 14.60
C TYR A 322 -18.34 6.62 15.78
N GLU A 323 -19.42 5.90 15.50
CA GLU A 323 -20.24 5.28 16.55
C GLU A 323 -20.77 3.91 16.14
N LEU A 324 -21.05 3.07 17.14
CA LEU A 324 -21.68 1.78 16.96
C LEU A 324 -23.10 1.80 17.51
N VAL A 325 -24.04 1.29 16.71
CA VAL A 325 -25.45 1.12 17.09
C VAL A 325 -25.86 -0.34 16.96
N THR A 326 -26.73 -0.79 17.86
CA THR A 326 -27.19 -2.19 17.86
C THR A 326 -28.39 -2.37 16.95
N VAL A 327 -28.29 -3.31 16.01
CA VAL A 327 -29.41 -3.84 15.22
C VAL A 327 -29.34 -5.36 15.32
N SER A 328 -30.16 -5.93 16.18
CA SER A 328 -30.12 -7.36 16.55
C SER A 328 -30.64 -8.26 15.44
N ASP A 329 -31.76 -7.87 14.82
CA ASP A 329 -32.39 -8.56 13.70
C ASP A 329 -32.56 -7.59 12.54
N ILE A 330 -31.81 -7.82 11.46
CA ILE A 330 -31.84 -6.96 10.28
C ILE A 330 -33.09 -7.18 9.42
N SER A 331 -33.80 -8.29 9.62
CA SER A 331 -35.01 -8.66 8.85
C SER A 331 -36.31 -8.12 9.46
N ALA A 332 -36.25 -7.60 10.68
CA ALA A 332 -37.40 -6.99 11.34
C ALA A 332 -37.80 -5.67 10.66
N ALA A 333 -39.10 -5.40 10.56
CA ALA A 333 -39.60 -4.12 10.06
C ALA A 333 -39.14 -2.98 10.97
N GLY A 334 -38.68 -1.88 10.38
CA GLY A 334 -38.16 -0.72 11.12
C GLY A 334 -36.84 -0.97 11.87
N ALA A 335 -36.15 -2.09 11.60
CA ALA A 335 -34.90 -2.46 12.28
C ALA A 335 -33.82 -1.38 12.24
N PHE A 336 -33.83 -0.55 11.19
CA PHE A 336 -32.83 0.48 10.94
C PHE A 336 -33.35 1.91 11.17
N ASP A 337 -34.57 2.11 11.65
CA ASP A 337 -35.17 3.46 11.75
C ASP A 337 -34.34 4.39 12.63
N GLU A 338 -33.95 3.94 13.82
CA GLU A 338 -33.07 4.71 14.71
C GLU A 338 -31.67 4.88 14.13
N ALA A 339 -31.15 3.84 13.46
CA ALA A 339 -29.81 3.87 12.88
C ALA A 339 -29.72 4.79 11.65
N ALA A 340 -30.80 4.94 10.89
CA ALA A 340 -30.86 5.77 9.70
C ALA A 340 -30.95 7.27 10.03
N LYS A 341 -31.43 7.66 11.22
CA LYS A 341 -31.66 9.07 11.57
C LYS A 341 -30.48 9.99 11.27
N GLY A 342 -30.70 10.97 10.41
CA GLY A 342 -29.72 12.01 10.07
C GLY A 342 -28.50 11.55 9.25
N VAL A 343 -28.53 10.36 8.64
CA VAL A 343 -27.46 9.91 7.74
C VAL A 343 -27.72 10.37 6.30
N SER A 344 -26.66 10.77 5.59
CA SER A 344 -26.77 11.19 4.19
C SER A 344 -26.67 10.01 3.21
N ALA A 345 -26.10 8.90 3.65
CA ALA A 345 -25.92 7.71 2.83
C ALA A 345 -26.02 6.42 3.66
N VAL A 346 -26.41 5.33 2.98
CA VAL A 346 -26.46 3.98 3.54
C VAL A 346 -25.58 3.04 2.71
N ALA A 347 -24.69 2.31 3.36
CA ALA A 347 -23.96 1.17 2.82
C ALA A 347 -24.51 -0.11 3.47
N HIS A 348 -25.41 -0.79 2.76
CA HIS A 348 -25.98 -2.05 3.19
C HIS A 348 -25.05 -3.22 2.81
N ILE A 349 -24.16 -3.56 3.72
CA ILE A 349 -23.13 -4.61 3.59
C ILE A 349 -23.47 -5.84 4.44
N ALA A 350 -24.25 -5.65 5.51
CA ALA A 350 -24.72 -6.76 6.34
C ALA A 350 -25.53 -7.74 5.49
N SER A 351 -25.15 -9.01 5.56
CA SER A 351 -25.89 -10.11 4.94
C SER A 351 -26.10 -11.19 5.97
N ILE A 352 -27.28 -11.81 5.96
CA ILE A 352 -27.48 -13.09 6.61
C ILE A 352 -26.64 -14.11 5.82
N LEU A 353 -25.62 -14.66 6.47
CA LEU A 353 -24.77 -15.72 5.91
C LEU A 353 -25.16 -17.03 6.57
N ASP A 354 -26.39 -17.46 6.31
CA ASP A 354 -26.87 -18.79 6.69
C ASP A 354 -26.67 -19.72 5.49
N PHE A 355 -25.98 -20.84 5.73
CA PHE A 355 -25.69 -21.88 4.74
C PHE A 355 -26.64 -23.08 4.91
N ASP A 356 -27.85 -22.84 5.43
CA ASP A 356 -28.93 -23.82 5.41
C ASP A 356 -29.26 -24.21 3.94
N PRO A 357 -29.27 -25.51 3.62
CA PRO A 357 -29.61 -25.99 2.28
C PRO A 357 -31.10 -25.83 1.91
N ASN A 358 -31.95 -25.41 2.84
CA ASN A 358 -33.37 -25.17 2.61
C ASN A 358 -33.62 -23.69 2.21
N PRO A 359 -34.06 -23.41 0.97
CA PRO A 359 -34.30 -22.04 0.51
C PRO A 359 -35.40 -21.31 1.30
N ASN A 360 -36.34 -22.04 1.92
CA ASN A 360 -37.41 -21.45 2.72
C ASN A 360 -36.90 -20.76 3.99
N ASN A 361 -35.73 -21.18 4.50
CA ASN A 361 -35.13 -20.62 5.70
C ASN A 361 -34.27 -19.38 5.38
N VAL A 362 -33.64 -19.34 4.20
CA VAL A 362 -32.63 -18.32 3.86
C VAL A 362 -33.19 -17.20 2.99
N VAL A 363 -33.92 -17.54 1.92
CA VAL A 363 -34.32 -16.56 0.89
C VAL A 363 -35.28 -15.51 1.47
N PRO A 364 -36.36 -15.86 2.20
CA PRO A 364 -37.29 -14.86 2.73
C PRO A 364 -36.62 -13.89 3.70
N GLN A 365 -35.77 -14.38 4.60
CA GLN A 365 -35.06 -13.53 5.57
C GLN A 365 -34.07 -12.58 4.88
N THR A 366 -33.38 -13.03 3.84
CA THR A 366 -32.44 -12.19 3.08
C THR A 366 -33.18 -11.07 2.34
N VAL A 367 -34.33 -11.38 1.74
CA VAL A 367 -35.19 -10.38 1.09
C VAL A 367 -35.73 -9.38 2.11
N ALA A 368 -36.26 -9.87 3.25
CA ALA A 368 -36.77 -9.03 4.34
C ALA A 368 -35.70 -8.09 4.90
N GLY A 369 -34.45 -8.54 5.01
CA GLY A 369 -33.33 -7.72 5.45
C GLY A 369 -33.06 -6.51 4.53
N VAL A 370 -33.09 -6.73 3.22
CA VAL A 370 -32.88 -5.66 2.24
C VAL A 370 -34.08 -4.71 2.16
N THR A 371 -35.31 -5.23 2.21
CA THR A 371 -36.50 -4.37 2.19
C THR A 371 -36.61 -3.52 3.45
N SER A 372 -36.32 -4.07 4.63
CA SER A 372 -36.36 -3.34 5.90
C SER A 372 -35.46 -2.10 5.89
N ILE A 373 -34.21 -2.23 5.44
CA ILE A 373 -33.31 -1.08 5.39
C ILE A 373 -33.66 -0.09 4.27
N LEU A 374 -34.22 -0.56 3.16
CA LEU A 374 -34.71 0.34 2.09
C LEU A 374 -35.87 1.19 2.57
N GLU A 375 -36.77 0.61 3.37
CA GLU A 375 -37.88 1.32 4.00
C GLU A 375 -37.36 2.37 5.00
N SER A 376 -36.49 1.99 5.93
CA SER A 376 -35.87 2.93 6.88
C SER A 376 -35.10 4.05 6.17
N ALA A 377 -34.34 3.73 5.12
CA ALA A 377 -33.62 4.72 4.31
C ALA A 377 -34.56 5.65 3.53
N SER A 378 -35.72 5.16 3.10
CA SER A 378 -36.73 5.96 2.38
C SER A 378 -37.48 6.91 3.31
N ASN A 379 -37.68 6.48 4.56
CA ASN A 379 -38.30 7.29 5.61
C ASN A 379 -37.36 8.40 6.12
N GLU A 380 -36.04 8.23 6.02
CA GLU A 380 -35.07 9.27 6.34
C GLU A 380 -34.82 10.20 5.14
N SER A 381 -35.41 11.39 5.21
CA SER A 381 -35.36 12.38 4.12
C SER A 381 -33.96 12.87 3.74
N SER A 382 -32.98 12.75 4.65
CA SER A 382 -31.59 13.17 4.41
C SER A 382 -30.77 12.15 3.62
N VAL A 383 -31.25 10.91 3.45
CA VAL A 383 -30.57 9.89 2.65
C VAL A 383 -30.69 10.23 1.17
N THR A 384 -29.54 10.40 0.50
CA THR A 384 -29.45 10.69 -0.94
C THR A 384 -28.67 9.63 -1.70
N ARG A 385 -27.97 8.72 -0.99
CA ARG A 385 -27.17 7.65 -1.57
C ARG A 385 -27.41 6.33 -0.83
N PHE A 386 -27.69 5.28 -1.59
CA PHE A 386 -27.83 3.92 -1.06
C PHE A 386 -26.93 2.99 -1.87
N VAL A 387 -26.10 2.20 -1.17
CA VAL A 387 -25.23 1.20 -1.77
C VAL A 387 -25.51 -0.15 -1.17
N PHE A 388 -25.80 -1.14 -2.01
CA PHE A 388 -26.01 -2.52 -1.59
C PHE A 388 -24.85 -3.42 -2.01
N THR A 389 -24.37 -4.25 -1.08
CA THR A 389 -23.37 -5.28 -1.37
C THR A 389 -24.06 -6.56 -1.81
N SER A 390 -24.09 -6.80 -3.12
CA SER A 390 -24.55 -8.05 -3.72
C SER A 390 -23.39 -9.06 -3.82
N SER A 391 -23.35 -9.88 -4.87
CA SER A 391 -22.30 -10.84 -5.14
C SER A 391 -22.29 -11.23 -6.62
N MET A 392 -21.14 -11.68 -7.13
CA MET A 392 -21.04 -12.41 -8.39
C MET A 392 -22.05 -13.56 -8.47
N ALA A 393 -22.36 -14.19 -7.33
CA ALA A 393 -23.36 -15.25 -7.23
C ALA A 393 -24.78 -14.83 -7.67
N ALA A 394 -25.10 -13.53 -7.68
CA ALA A 394 -26.37 -13.01 -8.20
C ALA A 394 -26.41 -12.96 -9.74
N ALA A 395 -25.25 -12.95 -10.41
CA ALA A 395 -25.16 -12.88 -11.87
C ALA A 395 -24.82 -14.23 -12.50
N VAL A 396 -23.92 -15.01 -11.89
CA VAL A 396 -23.40 -16.27 -12.44
C VAL A 396 -23.01 -17.25 -11.34
N TYR A 397 -23.13 -18.54 -11.63
CA TYR A 397 -22.61 -19.60 -10.76
C TYR A 397 -21.24 -20.09 -11.27
N PRO A 398 -20.18 -20.07 -10.44
CA PRO A 398 -18.81 -20.40 -10.89
C PRO A 398 -18.66 -21.81 -11.50
N MET A 399 -19.48 -22.77 -11.06
CA MET A 399 -19.47 -24.15 -11.59
C MET A 399 -20.48 -24.39 -12.71
N SER A 400 -21.10 -23.34 -13.26
CA SER A 400 -21.90 -23.50 -14.47
C SER A 400 -20.96 -23.63 -15.68
N GLU A 401 -21.28 -24.48 -16.65
CA GLU A 401 -20.57 -24.59 -17.94
C GLU A 401 -20.79 -23.35 -18.84
N GLN A 402 -21.15 -22.20 -18.25
CA GLN A 402 -21.40 -20.97 -18.98
C GLN A 402 -20.07 -20.38 -19.47
N ASP A 403 -19.86 -20.49 -20.78
CA ASP A 403 -18.86 -19.74 -21.52
C ASP A 403 -19.48 -18.40 -21.99
N GLY A 404 -18.71 -17.31 -21.94
CA GLY A 404 -19.13 -16.02 -22.51
C GLY A 404 -18.88 -14.77 -21.66
N VAL A 405 -19.54 -13.67 -22.02
CA VAL A 405 -19.44 -12.39 -21.33
C VAL A 405 -20.65 -12.23 -20.42
N ILE A 406 -20.42 -12.11 -19.11
CA ILE A 406 -21.45 -11.75 -18.14
C ILE A 406 -21.51 -10.23 -18.05
N ASP A 407 -22.69 -9.68 -18.32
CA ASP A 407 -22.93 -8.23 -18.27
C ASP A 407 -23.74 -7.84 -17.03
N ARG A 408 -24.08 -6.55 -16.94
CA ARG A 408 -24.85 -6.00 -15.82
C ARG A 408 -26.32 -6.40 -15.84
N SER A 409 -26.83 -6.96 -16.93
CA SER A 409 -28.20 -7.45 -17.03
C SER A 409 -28.35 -8.92 -16.60
N SER A 410 -27.23 -9.61 -16.43
CA SER A 410 -27.19 -11.05 -16.19
C SER A 410 -27.67 -11.44 -14.78
N TRP A 411 -28.46 -12.51 -14.71
CA TRP A 411 -28.99 -13.07 -13.47
C TRP A 411 -28.72 -14.56 -13.38
N ASN A 412 -28.42 -15.04 -12.17
CA ASN A 412 -28.12 -16.45 -11.94
C ASN A 412 -29.40 -17.32 -11.82
N GLU A 413 -30.13 -17.45 -12.93
CA GLU A 413 -31.37 -18.24 -13.00
C GLU A 413 -31.13 -19.72 -12.70
N PHE A 414 -29.95 -20.24 -13.07
CA PHE A 414 -29.54 -21.61 -12.76
C PHE A 414 -29.58 -21.88 -11.26
N ALA A 415 -28.91 -21.03 -10.46
CA ALA A 415 -28.87 -21.24 -9.02
C ALA A 415 -30.25 -21.08 -8.37
N VAL A 416 -31.08 -20.14 -8.85
CA VAL A 416 -32.46 -20.00 -8.37
C VAL A 416 -33.24 -21.30 -8.61
N LYS A 417 -33.25 -21.81 -9.84
CA LYS A 417 -33.97 -23.04 -10.17
C LYS A 417 -33.46 -24.23 -9.37
N ALA A 418 -32.14 -24.36 -9.21
CA ALA A 418 -31.53 -25.48 -8.50
C ALA A 418 -31.75 -25.41 -6.98
N ALA A 419 -31.73 -24.22 -6.37
CA ALA A 419 -32.02 -24.03 -4.95
C ALA A 419 -33.45 -24.46 -4.60
N TRP A 420 -34.42 -24.10 -5.43
CA TRP A 420 -35.85 -24.37 -5.24
C TRP A 420 -36.32 -25.75 -5.72
N ALA A 421 -35.40 -26.65 -6.11
CA ALA A 421 -35.76 -28.02 -6.43
C ALA A 421 -36.45 -28.73 -5.24
N PRO A 422 -37.31 -29.74 -5.45
CA PRO A 422 -37.95 -30.48 -4.37
C PRO A 422 -36.94 -31.08 -3.35
N PRO A 423 -37.38 -31.38 -2.12
CA PRO A 423 -36.56 -32.06 -1.12
C PRO A 423 -36.15 -33.47 -1.59
N PRO A 424 -35.05 -34.03 -1.05
CA PRO A 424 -34.32 -33.57 0.15
C PRO A 424 -33.38 -32.38 -0.08
N TYR A 425 -33.29 -31.50 0.94
CA TYR A 425 -32.37 -30.36 0.97
C TYR A 425 -30.99 -30.78 1.51
N GLU A 426 -30.17 -31.36 0.64
CA GLU A 426 -28.84 -31.84 1.00
C GLU A 426 -27.83 -30.71 1.19
N ALA A 427 -26.80 -30.93 2.03
CA ALA A 427 -25.80 -29.91 2.39
C ALA A 427 -25.09 -29.27 1.18
N LEU A 428 -24.89 -30.01 0.08
CA LEU A 428 -24.30 -29.49 -1.16
C LEU A 428 -25.14 -28.36 -1.80
N ARG A 429 -26.42 -28.25 -1.45
CA ARG A 429 -27.32 -27.20 -1.93
C ARG A 429 -27.11 -25.84 -1.27
N ALA A 430 -26.43 -25.78 -0.13
CA ALA A 430 -26.21 -24.55 0.64
C ALA A 430 -25.67 -23.39 -0.21
N MET A 431 -24.69 -23.65 -1.07
CA MET A 431 -24.12 -22.62 -1.96
C MET A 431 -25.08 -22.16 -3.07
N LEU A 432 -25.97 -23.05 -3.54
CA LEU A 432 -27.02 -22.70 -4.49
C LEU A 432 -28.10 -21.85 -3.81
N VAL A 433 -28.48 -22.19 -2.57
CA VAL A 433 -29.41 -21.39 -1.75
C VAL A 433 -28.84 -20.00 -1.47
N TYR A 434 -27.57 -19.89 -1.10
CA TYR A 434 -26.89 -18.60 -0.95
C TYR A 434 -26.91 -17.79 -2.25
N ALA A 435 -26.60 -18.41 -3.39
CA ALA A 435 -26.66 -17.72 -4.67
C ALA A 435 -28.10 -17.25 -5.01
N ALA A 436 -29.10 -18.11 -4.80
CA ALA A 436 -30.51 -17.78 -4.99
C ALA A 436 -30.99 -16.65 -4.06
N SER A 437 -30.52 -16.62 -2.80
CA SER A 437 -30.87 -15.53 -1.88
C SER A 437 -30.26 -14.20 -2.31
N LYS A 438 -29.04 -14.20 -2.87
CA LYS A 438 -28.41 -13.00 -3.46
C LYS A 438 -29.16 -12.51 -4.69
N VAL A 439 -29.61 -13.41 -5.58
CA VAL A 439 -30.47 -13.05 -6.71
C VAL A 439 -31.76 -12.40 -6.21
N ALA A 440 -32.48 -13.06 -5.30
CA ALA A 440 -33.78 -12.60 -4.81
C ALA A 440 -33.68 -11.25 -4.08
N ALA A 441 -32.66 -11.05 -3.25
CA ALA A 441 -32.45 -9.82 -2.50
C ALA A 441 -32.13 -8.64 -3.42
N GLU A 442 -31.27 -8.84 -4.43
CA GLU A 442 -30.95 -7.78 -5.39
C GLU A 442 -32.14 -7.47 -6.30
N GLN A 443 -32.91 -8.47 -6.73
CA GLN A 443 -34.17 -8.27 -7.47
C GLN A 443 -35.21 -7.51 -6.64
N ALA A 444 -35.33 -7.82 -5.35
CA ALA A 444 -36.22 -7.09 -4.43
C ALA A 444 -35.82 -5.62 -4.28
N LEU A 445 -34.51 -5.33 -4.19
CA LEU A 445 -33.99 -3.97 -4.19
C LEU A 445 -34.37 -3.21 -5.47
N TRP A 446 -34.09 -3.77 -6.64
CA TRP A 446 -34.41 -3.10 -7.91
C TRP A 446 -35.91 -2.94 -8.11
N LYS A 447 -36.72 -3.92 -7.68
CA LYS A 447 -38.17 -3.83 -7.65
C LYS A 447 -38.64 -2.69 -6.74
N TYR A 448 -38.08 -2.58 -5.53
CA TYR A 448 -38.41 -1.49 -4.61
C TYR A 448 -38.09 -0.12 -5.20
N VAL A 449 -36.91 0.04 -5.81
CA VAL A 449 -36.50 1.30 -6.46
C VAL A 449 -37.45 1.65 -7.60
N LYS A 450 -37.83 0.67 -8.43
CA LYS A 450 -38.77 0.87 -9.54
C LYS A 450 -40.17 1.27 -9.06
N ASP A 451 -40.68 0.60 -8.04
CA ASP A 451 -42.07 0.74 -7.59
C ASP A 451 -42.26 1.98 -6.71
N ASN A 452 -41.29 2.27 -5.83
CA ASN A 452 -41.42 3.34 -4.82
C ASN A 452 -40.68 4.63 -5.19
N LYS A 453 -39.75 4.58 -6.16
CA LYS A 453 -38.96 5.73 -6.64
C LYS A 453 -38.36 6.54 -5.47
N PRO A 454 -37.52 5.92 -4.63
CA PRO A 454 -36.93 6.60 -3.49
C PRO A 454 -36.10 7.82 -3.94
N ARG A 455 -35.93 8.79 -3.04
CA ARG A 455 -35.19 10.03 -3.34
C ARG A 455 -33.69 9.81 -3.55
N PHE A 456 -33.17 8.72 -3.01
CA PHE A 456 -31.76 8.39 -3.10
C PHE A 456 -31.41 7.66 -4.39
N VAL A 457 -30.20 7.89 -4.88
CA VAL A 457 -29.58 7.09 -5.94
C VAL A 457 -29.17 5.74 -5.36
N THR A 458 -29.45 4.66 -6.09
CA THR A 458 -29.20 3.30 -5.62
C THR A 458 -28.11 2.62 -6.44
N ASN A 459 -26.97 2.28 -5.84
CA ASN A 459 -25.91 1.52 -6.51
C ASN A 459 -25.76 0.13 -5.89
N VAL A 460 -25.37 -0.85 -6.69
CA VAL A 460 -25.05 -2.21 -6.24
C VAL A 460 -23.57 -2.48 -6.52
N VAL A 461 -22.85 -2.98 -5.53
CA VAL A 461 -21.49 -3.51 -5.72
C VAL A 461 -21.56 -5.02 -5.67
N SER A 462 -21.12 -5.68 -6.75
CA SER A 462 -21.15 -7.14 -6.90
C SER A 462 -19.75 -7.73 -6.86
N PRO A 463 -19.22 -8.02 -5.65
CA PRO A 463 -17.91 -8.65 -5.46
C PRO A 463 -17.92 -10.14 -5.81
N SER A 464 -16.75 -10.64 -6.20
CA SER A 464 -16.45 -12.07 -6.28
C SER A 464 -15.81 -12.58 -4.97
N GLY A 465 -14.81 -13.47 -5.02
CA GLY A 465 -13.99 -13.79 -3.85
C GLY A 465 -13.27 -12.55 -3.32
N ILE A 466 -13.44 -12.26 -2.02
CA ILE A 466 -12.87 -11.06 -1.41
C ILE A 466 -11.67 -11.47 -0.57
N LEU A 467 -10.53 -10.83 -0.82
CA LEU A 467 -9.28 -11.07 -0.11
C LEU A 467 -8.62 -9.74 0.26
N GLY A 468 -7.76 -9.78 1.28
CA GLY A 468 -6.96 -8.65 1.74
C GLY A 468 -6.64 -8.75 3.23
N GLU A 469 -6.09 -7.66 3.75
CA GLU A 469 -5.67 -7.53 5.14
C GLU A 469 -6.81 -7.80 6.14
N PRO A 470 -6.69 -8.80 7.04
CA PRO A 470 -7.65 -9.00 8.12
C PRO A 470 -7.44 -8.00 9.25
N LEU A 471 -8.44 -7.16 9.56
CA LEU A 471 -8.40 -6.26 10.72
C LEU A 471 -8.63 -6.95 12.08
N HIS A 472 -9.07 -8.22 12.09
CA HIS A 472 -9.29 -9.00 13.30
C HIS A 472 -9.18 -10.49 12.99
N GLU A 473 -8.91 -11.33 13.99
CA GLU A 473 -8.73 -12.77 13.81
C GLU A 473 -9.91 -13.42 13.07
N ARG A 474 -11.14 -13.03 13.44
CA ARG A 474 -12.39 -13.45 12.76
C ARG A 474 -12.42 -13.21 11.25
N HIS A 475 -11.66 -12.25 10.74
CA HIS A 475 -11.54 -11.99 9.31
C HIS A 475 -10.58 -12.97 8.64
N ALA A 476 -9.50 -13.34 9.32
CA ALA A 476 -8.57 -14.35 8.85
C ALA A 476 -9.25 -15.73 8.83
N THR A 477 -9.98 -16.07 9.89
CA THR A 477 -10.57 -17.42 10.06
C THR A 477 -11.96 -17.58 9.45
N ALA A 478 -12.49 -16.54 8.79
CA ALA A 478 -13.82 -16.57 8.18
C ALA A 478 -13.93 -17.69 7.13
N TYR A 479 -15.10 -18.33 7.03
CA TYR A 479 -15.35 -19.41 6.07
C TYR A 479 -15.07 -19.01 4.60
N GLY A 480 -15.30 -17.74 4.26
CA GLY A 480 -15.00 -17.18 2.92
C GLY A 480 -13.54 -16.80 2.69
N ASN A 481 -12.65 -16.96 3.67
CA ASN A 481 -11.22 -16.69 3.51
C ASN A 481 -10.48 -17.92 2.99
N TRP A 482 -10.46 -18.07 1.66
CA TRP A 482 -9.87 -19.23 0.99
C TRP A 482 -8.35 -19.34 1.21
N ILE A 483 -7.66 -18.21 1.40
CA ILE A 483 -6.24 -18.24 1.76
C ILE A 483 -6.10 -18.99 3.10
N TYR A 484 -7.02 -18.81 4.06
CA TYR A 484 -6.93 -19.46 5.36
C TYR A 484 -7.19 -20.96 5.25
N ALA A 485 -8.17 -21.37 4.46
CA ALA A 485 -8.43 -22.78 4.18
C ALA A 485 -7.24 -23.47 3.49
N LEU A 486 -6.65 -22.82 2.48
CA LEU A 486 -5.48 -23.33 1.78
C LEU A 486 -4.25 -23.37 2.68
N PHE A 487 -4.05 -22.31 3.47
CA PHE A 487 -2.89 -22.17 4.35
C PHE A 487 -2.93 -23.12 5.53
N THR A 488 -4.05 -23.20 6.24
CA THR A 488 -4.12 -24.00 7.49
C THR A 488 -4.56 -25.43 7.23
N LYS A 489 -5.56 -25.63 6.37
CA LYS A 489 -6.20 -26.94 6.17
C LYS A 489 -5.72 -27.67 4.93
N ASN A 490 -4.88 -27.04 4.10
CA ASN A 490 -4.45 -27.61 2.82
C ASN A 490 -5.66 -28.00 1.93
N MET A 491 -6.78 -27.29 2.09
CA MET A 491 -7.98 -27.50 1.31
C MET A 491 -7.93 -26.58 0.09
N GLY A 492 -7.68 -27.15 -1.08
CA GLY A 492 -7.83 -26.43 -2.34
C GLY A 492 -9.29 -26.44 -2.78
N MET A 493 -9.86 -25.25 -2.84
CA MET A 493 -11.13 -24.98 -3.48
C MET A 493 -11.04 -23.57 -4.01
N ILE A 494 -10.64 -23.35 -5.26
CA ILE A 494 -10.78 -22.04 -5.89
C ILE A 494 -11.00 -22.18 -7.39
N ASP A 495 -12.20 -21.77 -7.81
CA ASP A 495 -12.45 -21.09 -9.06
C ASP A 495 -13.22 -19.81 -8.73
N ALA A 496 -12.49 -18.73 -8.43
CA ALA A 496 -13.13 -17.47 -8.11
C ALA A 496 -12.25 -16.30 -8.53
N PHE A 497 -12.90 -15.26 -9.08
CA PHE A 497 -12.26 -13.96 -9.23
C PHE A 497 -11.93 -13.40 -7.85
N GLN A 498 -10.76 -12.81 -7.66
CA GLN A 498 -10.32 -12.29 -6.35
C GLN A 498 -10.21 -10.78 -6.35
N THR A 499 -10.78 -10.11 -5.34
CA THR A 499 -10.95 -8.65 -5.36
C THR A 499 -10.80 -8.00 -3.98
N TYR A 500 -10.49 -6.70 -4.00
CA TYR A 500 -10.56 -5.79 -2.85
C TYR A 500 -11.57 -4.68 -3.18
N VAL A 501 -12.67 -4.59 -2.44
CA VAL A 501 -13.87 -3.85 -2.89
C VAL A 501 -14.24 -2.62 -2.06
N ALA A 502 -13.48 -2.31 -1.01
CA ALA A 502 -13.82 -1.21 -0.12
C ALA A 502 -13.85 0.14 -0.85
N ILE A 503 -12.86 0.41 -1.71
CA ILE A 503 -12.80 1.64 -2.51
C ILE A 503 -14.00 1.75 -3.46
N ILE A 504 -14.45 0.65 -4.06
CA ILE A 504 -15.61 0.68 -4.96
C ILE A 504 -16.90 1.00 -4.21
N HIS A 505 -17.07 0.49 -2.98
CA HIS A 505 -18.21 0.89 -2.14
C HIS A 505 -18.16 2.39 -1.82
N VAL A 506 -16.97 2.90 -1.45
CA VAL A 506 -16.78 4.34 -1.19
C VAL A 506 -17.09 5.17 -2.44
N ALA A 507 -16.60 4.75 -3.61
CA ALA A 507 -16.89 5.42 -4.88
C ALA A 507 -18.39 5.36 -5.23
N ALA A 508 -19.06 4.21 -5.03
CA ALA A 508 -20.49 4.07 -5.25
C ALA A 508 -21.35 4.97 -4.32
N ILE A 509 -20.83 5.32 -3.14
CA ILE A 509 -21.46 6.28 -2.22
C ILE A 509 -21.16 7.72 -2.66
N LEU A 510 -19.89 8.02 -2.93
CA LEU A 510 -19.39 9.40 -3.01
C LEU A 510 -19.36 9.97 -4.43
N ASP A 511 -19.38 9.15 -5.48
CA ASP A 511 -19.25 9.63 -6.85
C ASP A 511 -20.56 10.18 -7.42
N PRO A 512 -20.61 11.46 -7.83
CA PRO A 512 -21.80 12.05 -8.42
C PRO A 512 -22.23 11.36 -9.72
N GLU A 513 -21.29 10.77 -10.47
CA GLU A 513 -21.52 10.18 -11.80
C GLU A 513 -22.06 8.76 -11.72
N VAL A 514 -21.78 8.03 -10.63
CA VAL A 514 -22.27 6.67 -10.44
C VAL A 514 -23.71 6.71 -9.95
N LYS A 515 -24.66 6.37 -10.85
CA LYS A 515 -26.10 6.39 -10.54
C LYS A 515 -26.79 5.14 -11.06
N ASP A 516 -27.61 4.53 -10.22
CA ASP A 516 -28.44 3.37 -10.56
C ASP A 516 -27.62 2.23 -11.20
N ALA A 517 -26.38 2.08 -10.73
CA ALA A 517 -25.36 1.25 -11.33
C ALA A 517 -25.23 -0.11 -10.62
N ARG A 518 -24.92 -1.15 -11.41
CA ARG A 518 -24.56 -2.48 -10.92
C ARG A 518 -23.08 -2.73 -11.23
N LEU A 519 -22.22 -2.49 -10.24
CA LEU A 519 -20.77 -2.46 -10.37
C LEU A 519 -20.18 -3.85 -10.13
N GLN A 520 -19.81 -4.53 -11.21
CA GLN A 520 -19.06 -5.78 -11.16
C GLN A 520 -17.61 -5.51 -10.75
N THR A 521 -17.13 -6.21 -9.72
CA THR A 521 -15.80 -6.04 -9.14
C THR A 521 -15.08 -7.38 -9.05
N TRP A 522 -14.99 -8.07 -10.19
CA TRP A 522 -14.52 -9.45 -10.28
C TRP A 522 -13.03 -9.46 -10.63
N GLY A 523 -12.15 -9.41 -9.63
CA GLY A 523 -10.75 -9.08 -9.91
C GLY A 523 -9.95 -10.09 -10.73
N HIS A 524 -8.90 -10.69 -10.18
CA HIS A 524 -8.08 -11.62 -10.97
C HIS A 524 -8.79 -12.96 -11.08
N LYS A 525 -8.92 -13.51 -12.30
CA LYS A 525 -9.20 -14.94 -12.47
C LYS A 525 -8.07 -15.70 -11.81
N ALA A 526 -8.37 -16.45 -10.76
CA ALA A 526 -7.37 -17.19 -10.02
C ALA A 526 -7.91 -18.57 -9.66
N HIS A 527 -7.03 -19.55 -9.76
CA HIS A 527 -7.18 -20.92 -9.28
C HIS A 527 -6.19 -21.15 -8.13
N CYS A 528 -6.38 -22.18 -7.28
CA CYS A 528 -5.46 -22.50 -6.19
C CYS A 528 -3.98 -22.58 -6.62
N ASN A 529 -3.74 -23.03 -7.85
CA ASN A 529 -2.40 -23.13 -8.44
C ASN A 529 -1.73 -21.76 -8.65
N ASP A 530 -2.46 -20.65 -8.66
CA ASP A 530 -1.87 -19.30 -8.71
C ASP A 530 -1.47 -18.82 -7.31
N PHE A 531 -2.16 -19.28 -6.27
CA PHE A 531 -1.86 -18.96 -4.87
C PHE A 531 -0.67 -19.76 -4.34
N LEU A 532 -0.61 -21.05 -4.65
CA LEU A 532 0.36 -21.99 -4.10
C LEU A 532 1.82 -21.55 -4.29
N PRO A 533 2.27 -21.13 -5.49
CA PRO A 533 3.62 -20.62 -5.69
C PRO A 533 3.94 -19.40 -4.82
N ILE A 534 2.99 -18.46 -4.71
CA ILE A 534 3.15 -17.25 -3.91
C ILE A 534 3.23 -17.60 -2.42
N LEU A 535 2.38 -18.51 -1.94
CA LEU A 535 2.41 -18.97 -0.55
C LEU A 535 3.70 -19.73 -0.21
N ARG A 536 4.18 -20.59 -1.11
CA ARG A 536 5.46 -21.31 -0.96
C ARG A 536 6.65 -20.34 -0.94
N GLU A 537 6.61 -19.29 -1.76
CA GLU A 537 7.61 -18.22 -1.75
C GLU A 537 7.60 -17.45 -0.41
N LEU A 538 6.42 -17.07 0.07
CA LEU A 538 6.28 -16.25 1.28
C LEU A 538 6.47 -17.04 2.58
N ARG A 539 6.29 -18.37 2.56
CA ARG A 539 6.45 -19.27 3.71
C ARG A 539 7.17 -20.57 3.31
N PRO A 540 8.47 -20.51 2.94
CA PRO A 540 9.22 -21.66 2.43
C PRO A 540 9.37 -22.81 3.44
N GLN A 541 9.23 -22.52 4.73
CA GLN A 541 9.27 -23.50 5.82
C GLN A 541 7.98 -24.33 5.93
N LYS A 542 6.88 -23.87 5.35
CA LYS A 542 5.56 -24.52 5.48
C LYS A 542 5.32 -25.44 4.29
N LYS A 543 4.89 -26.68 4.58
CA LYS A 543 4.52 -27.65 3.55
C LYS A 543 3.07 -27.43 3.10
N PHE A 544 2.91 -26.96 1.86
CA PHE A 544 1.62 -26.87 1.17
C PHE A 544 1.36 -28.11 0.31
N ILE A 545 0.10 -28.36 -0.04
CA ILE A 545 -0.30 -29.38 -1.04
C ILE A 545 0.41 -29.16 -2.39
N PRO A 546 0.61 -30.23 -3.20
CA PRO A 546 1.07 -30.08 -4.58
C PRO A 546 0.05 -29.32 -5.43
N ASP A 547 0.49 -28.85 -6.60
CA ASP A 547 -0.40 -28.21 -7.57
C ASP A 547 -1.41 -29.24 -8.10
N TYR A 548 -2.62 -28.79 -8.38
CA TYR A 548 -3.65 -29.63 -8.98
C TYR A 548 -3.32 -29.90 -10.46
N PRO A 549 -3.32 -31.17 -10.91
CA PRO A 549 -2.91 -31.53 -12.27
C PRO A 549 -3.89 -31.03 -13.35
N GLU A 550 -5.17 -30.92 -13.02
CA GLU A 550 -6.23 -30.43 -13.91
C GLU A 550 -6.83 -29.15 -13.32
N ALA A 551 -6.09 -28.04 -13.43
CA ALA A 551 -6.58 -26.74 -13.00
C ALA A 551 -7.76 -26.29 -13.89
N PHE A 552 -8.92 -26.11 -13.29
CA PHE A 552 -10.02 -25.41 -13.94
C PHE A 552 -9.80 -23.90 -13.77
N TYR A 553 -10.26 -23.13 -14.76
CA TYR A 553 -10.29 -21.68 -14.69
C TYR A 553 -11.63 -21.22 -15.25
N LEU A 554 -12.25 -20.24 -14.57
CA LEU A 554 -13.51 -19.66 -15.03
C LEU A 554 -13.37 -19.09 -16.45
N LYS A 555 -14.19 -19.61 -17.36
CA LYS A 555 -14.13 -19.28 -18.80
C LYS A 555 -14.90 -18.01 -19.15
N PHE A 556 -15.81 -17.56 -18.29
CA PHE A 556 -16.54 -16.31 -18.52
C PHE A 556 -15.73 -15.05 -18.17
N SER A 557 -16.09 -13.91 -18.74
CA SER A 557 -15.50 -12.59 -18.45
C SER A 557 -16.60 -11.56 -18.16
N THR A 558 -16.22 -10.37 -17.71
CA THR A 558 -17.16 -9.28 -17.46
C THR A 558 -16.48 -7.93 -17.73
N ASP A 559 -17.26 -6.90 -18.06
CA ASP A 559 -16.75 -5.55 -18.21
C ASP A 559 -16.52 -4.90 -16.84
N GLN A 560 -15.26 -4.60 -16.54
CA GLN A 560 -14.84 -3.96 -15.29
C GLN A 560 -14.30 -2.55 -15.51
N SER A 561 -14.44 -2.00 -16.71
CA SER A 561 -13.89 -0.69 -17.08
C SER A 561 -14.33 0.42 -16.12
N GLU A 562 -15.62 0.47 -15.75
CA GLU A 562 -16.13 1.44 -14.79
C GLU A 562 -15.53 1.25 -13.39
N SER A 563 -15.46 0.01 -12.90
CA SER A 563 -14.86 -0.26 -11.59
C SER A 563 -13.36 0.10 -11.58
N ALA A 564 -12.62 -0.19 -12.65
CA ALA A 564 -11.23 0.23 -12.80
C ALA A 564 -11.08 1.76 -12.83
N ALA A 565 -11.96 2.46 -13.57
CA ALA A 565 -11.97 3.92 -13.61
C ALA A 565 -12.27 4.53 -12.23
N LEU A 566 -13.16 3.91 -11.44
CA LEU A 566 -13.43 4.34 -10.07
C LEU A 566 -12.24 4.09 -9.13
N LEU A 567 -11.48 3.00 -9.29
CA LEU A 567 -10.26 2.76 -8.53
C LEU A 567 -9.19 3.81 -8.82
N GLU A 568 -9.01 4.16 -10.09
CA GLU A 568 -8.08 5.23 -10.49
C GLU A 568 -8.54 6.59 -9.91
N LYS A 569 -9.83 6.94 -10.08
CA LYS A 569 -10.39 8.21 -9.61
C LYS A 569 -10.35 8.39 -8.10
N TRP A 570 -10.64 7.33 -7.32
CA TRP A 570 -10.84 7.43 -5.86
C TRP A 570 -9.68 6.91 -5.02
N ALA A 571 -8.73 6.20 -5.63
CA ALA A 571 -7.57 5.66 -4.94
C ALA A 571 -6.24 5.83 -5.71
N GLY A 572 -6.23 6.43 -6.91
CA GLY A 572 -5.02 6.53 -7.74
C GLY A 572 -4.44 5.16 -8.09
N GLN A 573 -5.30 4.14 -8.13
CA GLN A 573 -4.91 2.76 -8.33
C GLN A 573 -5.22 2.35 -9.77
N ASP A 574 -4.16 2.10 -10.53
CA ASP A 574 -4.27 1.60 -11.90
C ASP A 574 -4.80 0.16 -11.90
N GLY A 575 -6.11 0.03 -12.13
CA GLY A 575 -6.82 -1.24 -12.11
C GLY A 575 -6.84 -1.88 -10.72
N LEU A 576 -6.93 -3.22 -10.69
CA LEU A 576 -7.02 -4.00 -9.46
C LEU A 576 -5.63 -4.38 -8.95
N LYS A 577 -5.43 -4.35 -7.62
CA LYS A 577 -4.19 -4.78 -6.98
C LYS A 577 -3.72 -6.15 -7.50
N PRO A 578 -2.42 -6.37 -7.75
CA PRO A 578 -1.90 -7.68 -8.15
C PRO A 578 -2.20 -8.76 -7.10
N LEU A 579 -2.50 -9.99 -7.54
CA LEU A 579 -2.83 -11.11 -6.65
C LEU A 579 -1.76 -11.35 -5.56
N LYS A 580 -0.47 -11.25 -5.92
CA LYS A 580 0.63 -11.38 -4.95
C LYS A 580 0.56 -10.35 -3.84
N GLN A 581 0.25 -9.09 -4.16
CA GLN A 581 0.11 -8.04 -3.15
C GLN A 581 -1.09 -8.31 -2.23
N ILE A 582 -2.22 -8.74 -2.79
CA ILE A 582 -3.41 -9.12 -2.00
C ILE A 582 -3.09 -10.25 -1.03
N ILE A 583 -2.33 -11.27 -1.47
CA ILE A 583 -1.91 -12.39 -0.61
C ILE A 583 -0.95 -11.91 0.48
N ILE A 584 0.02 -11.06 0.14
CA ILE A 584 0.95 -10.46 1.11
C ILE A 584 0.17 -9.72 2.20
N GLU A 585 -0.75 -8.83 1.81
CA GLU A 585 -1.61 -8.08 2.74
C GLU A 585 -2.46 -9.04 3.61
N ALA A 586 -2.95 -10.14 3.04
CA ALA A 586 -3.74 -11.12 3.78
C ALA A 586 -2.93 -11.88 4.83
N ILE A 587 -1.73 -12.37 4.51
CA ILE A 587 -0.96 -13.27 5.37
C ILE A 587 0.10 -12.61 6.26
N ASN A 588 0.41 -11.33 6.03
CA ASN A 588 1.33 -10.55 6.88
C ASN A 588 0.67 -10.06 8.17
N HIS A 589 -0.02 -10.97 8.86
CA HIS A 589 -0.62 -10.69 10.15
C HIS A 589 -0.32 -11.83 11.14
N PRO A 590 -0.15 -11.55 12.45
CA PRO A 590 -0.01 -12.57 13.51
C PRO A 590 -1.05 -13.69 13.53
N TYR A 591 -2.17 -13.55 12.82
CA TYR A 591 -3.20 -14.59 12.70
C TYR A 591 -2.76 -15.77 11.80
N TRP A 592 -1.66 -15.61 11.06
CA TRP A 592 -1.15 -16.58 10.10
C TRP A 592 0.16 -17.20 10.58
N LYS A 593 0.12 -17.80 11.77
CA LYS A 593 1.28 -18.52 12.32
C LYS A 593 1.50 -19.81 11.52
N ALA A 594 2.75 -20.07 11.15
CA ALA A 594 3.16 -21.41 10.79
C ALA A 594 3.19 -22.22 12.08
N GLU A 595 2.38 -23.28 12.15
CA GLU A 595 2.62 -24.36 13.11
C GLU A 595 3.95 -25.05 12.81
#